data_AF-A0A8F5CEK2-F1
#
_entry.id   AF-A0A8F5CEK2-F1
#
_cell.length_a   1.000
_cell.length_b   1.000
_cell.length_c   1.000
_cell.angle_alpha   90.00
_cell.angle_beta   90.00
_cell.angle_gamma   90.00
#
_symmetry.space_group_name_H-M   'P 1'
#
loop_
_entity.id
_entity.type
_entity.pdbx_description
1 polymer ?
#
loop_
_entity_poly.entity_id
_entity_poly.type
_entity_poly.pdbx_seq_one_letter_code
_entity_poly.pdbx_strand_id
1 'polypeptide(L)'
;MFKLIGVELCFSMILFSWFLIMGILMIYLCLNNICFIFSWELFNCMSSSVSFDILLDWMSCSFSGLVCFISGCVMIFSMSYMSGDHYSFRFTIMVMLFVLSMNFLIFIPSLVSLLLGWDGLGLVSFCLVIYYQNNKSLAAGMLTVLMNRVGDCFILGSISILLILGHWNMLCFWDFIGFELVNFFIMIAGMTKSAQIPFSSWLPAAMAAPTPVSALVHSSTLVTAGVYLFIRFFNYLSIYYWFNVFMIYISIMTTVMSGICALYEYDMKKIIALSTLSQLGVMMMSLGLGMPMMALFHLYTHAMFKALLFMCGGNIIHCFSGKQDMRQINNVSKLLPVTCMFLNISNMALCGMPFLAGFYSKDLIIENLIVGNMNLFTLVLGLFGVCLTVLYSMRFSMYIIWGNESSEIYNNISDMDKKMFFPMSMLVMGALWGGWIFQELFSLFNMDIYMPIIMKLIVSFLIIFSLIFSIGFWDKGDISVKLGLLNYVNSSMWFMSSFICNPLLVGFKKVTNSSLKSLDMGWFEILGGQGIFNLNKLFFFVLEYWLMLTFNCYLIIFIFFIIYI
;
A
#
# COMPACT_ATOMS: atom_id res chain seq x y z
N MET A 1 35.69 -1.85 -12.31
CA MET A 1 35.05 -1.78 -10.97
C MET A 1 33.61 -2.29 -10.96
N PHE A 2 32.67 -1.70 -11.72
CA PHE A 2 31.25 -2.09 -11.65
C PHE A 2 30.93 -3.57 -11.97
N LYS A 3 31.65 -4.19 -12.90
CA LYS A 3 31.53 -5.65 -13.16
C LYS A 3 32.05 -6.53 -12.02
N LEU A 4 32.99 -6.04 -11.20
CA LEU A 4 33.64 -6.81 -10.13
C LEU A 4 32.90 -6.68 -8.78
N ILE A 5 32.36 -5.50 -8.49
CA ILE A 5 31.69 -5.21 -7.20
C ILE A 5 30.18 -5.51 -7.28
N GLY A 6 29.60 -5.53 -8.49
CA GLY A 6 28.17 -5.60 -8.70
C GLY A 6 27.53 -4.23 -8.53
N VAL A 7 26.65 -3.87 -9.46
CA VAL A 7 25.94 -2.58 -9.45
C VAL A 7 25.10 -2.43 -8.17
N GLU A 8 24.50 -3.53 -7.72
CA GLU A 8 23.66 -3.60 -6.51
C GLU A 8 24.39 -3.17 -5.25
N LEU A 9 25.65 -3.62 -5.10
CA LEU A 9 26.46 -3.32 -3.93
C LEU A 9 26.94 -1.87 -3.93
N CYS A 10 27.17 -1.29 -5.12
CA CYS A 10 27.47 0.15 -5.21
C CYS A 10 26.26 1.00 -4.77
N PHE A 11 25.06 0.64 -5.24
CA PHE A 11 23.84 1.34 -4.82
C PHE A 11 23.52 1.16 -3.34
N SER A 12 23.73 -0.03 -2.78
CA SER A 12 23.53 -0.24 -1.33
C SER A 12 24.49 0.63 -0.50
N MET A 13 25.75 0.77 -0.91
CA MET A 13 26.71 1.65 -0.22
C MET A 13 26.30 3.12 -0.29
N ILE A 14 25.74 3.58 -1.42
CA ILE A 14 25.18 4.94 -1.54
C ILE A 14 24.01 5.12 -0.54
N LEU A 15 23.09 4.16 -0.48
CA LEU A 15 21.94 4.20 0.42
C LEU A 15 22.35 4.19 1.91
N PHE A 16 23.35 3.39 2.28
CA PHE A 16 23.89 3.40 3.65
C PHE A 16 24.60 4.71 3.98
N SER A 17 25.32 5.31 3.03
CA SER A 17 25.93 6.63 3.25
C SER A 17 24.88 7.72 3.47
N TRP A 18 23.77 7.67 2.72
CA TRP A 18 22.64 8.58 2.90
C TRP A 18 21.95 8.38 4.25
N PHE A 19 21.77 7.12 4.67
CA PHE A 19 21.24 6.79 6.00
C PHE A 19 22.08 7.42 7.12
N LEU A 20 23.41 7.32 7.06
CA LEU A 20 24.29 7.92 8.06
C LEU A 20 24.18 9.45 8.09
N ILE A 21 24.15 10.10 6.93
CA ILE A 21 23.97 11.56 6.82
C ILE A 21 22.63 11.99 7.42
N MET A 22 21.53 11.31 7.05
CA MET A 22 20.20 11.62 7.58
C MET A 22 20.07 11.30 9.06
N GLY A 23 20.74 10.27 9.58
CA GLY A 23 20.79 9.96 11.01
C GLY A 23 21.47 11.06 11.83
N ILE A 24 22.59 11.61 11.33
CA ILE A 24 23.28 12.73 12.00
C ILE A 24 22.41 14.00 11.97
N LEU A 25 21.81 14.31 10.81
CA LEU A 25 20.90 15.44 10.68
C LEU A 25 19.68 15.30 11.61
N MET A 26 19.10 14.11 11.69
CA MET A 26 17.97 13.82 12.57
C MET A 26 18.31 14.11 14.03
N ILE A 27 19.47 13.66 14.53
CA ILE A 27 19.91 13.92 15.91
C ILE A 27 20.07 15.43 16.14
N TYR A 28 20.72 16.14 15.21
CA TYR A 28 20.90 17.58 15.30
C TYR A 28 19.57 18.36 15.33
N LEU A 29 18.63 18.02 14.44
CA LEU A 29 17.32 18.66 14.36
C LEU A 29 16.48 18.37 15.60
N CYS A 30 16.53 17.14 16.11
CA CYS A 30 15.78 16.73 17.30
C CYS A 30 16.30 17.40 18.58
N LEU A 31 17.62 17.50 18.77
CA LEU A 31 18.19 18.11 19.97
C LEU A 31 17.92 19.63 20.03
N ASN A 32 17.94 20.30 18.88
CA ASN A 32 17.75 21.75 18.81
C ASN A 32 16.30 22.17 18.53
N ASN A 33 15.38 21.25 18.26
CA ASN A 33 14.00 21.52 17.81
C ASN A 33 13.92 22.52 16.64
N ILE A 34 14.80 22.36 15.64
CA ILE A 34 14.85 23.21 14.45
C ILE A 34 14.20 22.48 13.26
N CYS A 35 13.46 23.23 12.44
CA CYS A 35 12.95 22.82 11.13
C CYS A 35 13.60 23.71 10.07
N PHE A 36 14.12 23.13 8.99
CA PHE A 36 14.56 23.90 7.82
C PHE A 36 13.57 23.73 6.66
N ILE A 37 13.19 24.84 6.04
CA ILE A 37 12.34 24.86 4.85
C ILE A 37 13.10 25.57 3.75
N PHE A 38 13.36 24.87 2.65
CA PHE A 38 13.89 25.46 1.43
C PHE A 38 12.75 25.58 0.43
N SER A 39 12.32 26.81 0.14
CA SER A 39 11.28 27.08 -0.85
C SER A 39 11.90 27.57 -2.16
N TRP A 40 11.47 26.96 -3.28
CA TRP A 40 11.76 27.46 -4.62
C TRP A 40 10.46 27.72 -5.37
N GLU A 41 10.15 28.98 -5.67
CA GLU A 41 8.98 29.33 -6.46
C GLU A 41 9.13 28.86 -7.90
N LEU A 42 8.27 27.92 -8.34
CA LEU A 42 8.27 27.40 -9.72
C LEU A 42 7.49 28.32 -10.64
N PHE A 43 6.29 28.70 -10.23
CA PHE A 43 5.37 29.48 -11.06
C PHE A 43 4.41 30.30 -10.18
N ASN A 44 4.11 31.53 -10.61
CA ASN A 44 3.15 32.39 -9.94
C ASN A 44 2.02 32.77 -10.91
N CYS A 45 0.79 32.39 -10.56
CA CYS A 45 -0.39 32.58 -11.39
C CYS A 45 -1.46 33.30 -10.59
N MET A 46 -1.81 34.54 -10.97
CA MET A 46 -2.92 35.32 -10.40
C MET A 46 -3.06 35.17 -8.86
N SER A 47 -2.02 35.51 -8.12
CA SER A 47 -1.87 35.40 -6.64
C SER A 47 -1.65 34.01 -6.05
N SER A 48 -1.66 32.94 -6.85
CA SER A 48 -1.27 31.60 -6.41
C SER A 48 0.16 31.26 -6.85
N SER A 49 1.07 31.20 -5.88
CA SER A 49 2.45 30.77 -6.10
C SER A 49 2.56 29.25 -5.88
N VAL A 50 2.89 28.51 -6.94
CA VAL A 50 3.29 27.11 -6.85
C VAL A 50 4.78 27.09 -6.49
N SER A 51 5.09 26.72 -5.25
CA SER A 51 6.45 26.50 -4.76
C SER A 51 6.79 25.01 -4.66
N PHE A 52 8.04 24.70 -5.01
CA PHE A 52 8.70 23.45 -4.68
C PHE A 52 9.41 23.63 -3.35
N ASP A 53 8.77 23.16 -2.28
CA ASP A 53 9.28 23.27 -0.93
C ASP A 53 9.92 21.95 -0.51
N ILE A 54 11.08 22.02 0.15
CA ILE A 54 11.76 20.89 0.79
C ILE A 54 11.79 21.18 2.29
N LEU A 55 11.11 20.35 3.07
CA LEU A 55 11.05 20.43 4.51
C LEU A 55 11.98 19.38 5.15
N LEU A 56 12.95 19.85 5.93
CA LEU A 56 13.88 19.03 6.70
C LEU A 56 13.55 19.18 8.20
N ASP A 57 12.68 18.29 8.66
CA ASP A 57 12.39 18.02 10.06
C ASP A 57 13.08 16.75 10.54
N TRP A 58 13.15 16.59 11.86
CA TRP A 58 13.55 15.34 12.48
C TRP A 58 12.71 14.16 11.95
N MET A 59 11.39 14.33 11.76
CA MET A 59 10.49 13.29 11.22
C MET A 59 10.80 12.87 9.78
N SER A 60 11.09 13.83 8.90
CA SER A 60 11.44 13.53 7.49
C SER A 60 12.82 12.89 7.39
N CYS A 61 13.81 13.38 8.17
CA CYS A 61 15.15 12.81 8.19
C CYS A 61 15.15 11.39 8.76
N SER A 62 14.43 11.15 9.86
CA SER A 62 14.31 9.81 10.45
C SER A 62 13.65 8.82 9.50
N PHE A 63 12.54 9.21 8.85
CA PHE A 63 11.83 8.31 7.94
C PHE A 63 12.62 8.07 6.64
N SER A 64 13.24 9.10 6.05
CA SER A 64 14.14 8.94 4.89
C SER A 64 15.33 8.03 5.22
N GLY A 65 15.92 8.20 6.42
CA GLY A 65 16.98 7.33 6.92
C GLY A 65 16.54 5.88 6.98
N LEU A 66 15.36 5.59 7.57
CA LEU A 66 14.83 4.23 7.70
C LEU A 66 14.56 3.60 6.32
N VAL A 67 13.95 4.35 5.39
CA VAL A 67 13.71 3.89 4.01
C VAL A 67 15.03 3.55 3.31
N CYS A 68 16.06 4.38 3.46
CA CYS A 68 17.38 4.14 2.88
C CYS A 68 18.10 2.94 3.52
N PHE A 69 17.93 2.73 4.84
CA PHE A 69 18.47 1.58 5.53
C PHE A 69 17.85 0.25 5.05
N ILE A 70 16.52 0.16 5.00
CA ILE A 70 15.83 -1.04 4.52
C ILE A 70 16.16 -1.30 3.06
N SER A 71 16.15 -0.26 2.21
CA SER A 71 16.48 -0.42 0.79
C SER A 71 17.94 -0.86 0.58
N GLY A 72 18.90 -0.37 1.37
CA GLY A 72 20.27 -0.86 1.37
C GLY A 72 20.36 -2.36 1.67
N CYS A 73 19.64 -2.83 2.69
CA CYS A 73 19.53 -4.26 3.02
C CYS A 73 18.88 -5.08 1.89
N VAL A 74 17.78 -4.59 1.32
CA VAL A 74 17.05 -5.27 0.23
C VAL A 74 17.90 -5.37 -1.04
N MET A 75 18.71 -4.35 -1.36
CA MET A 75 19.63 -4.36 -2.49
C MET A 75 20.76 -5.38 -2.33
N ILE A 76 21.24 -5.62 -1.10
CA ILE A 76 22.21 -6.70 -0.86
C ILE A 76 21.53 -8.07 -0.99
N PHE A 77 20.30 -8.21 -0.48
CA PHE A 77 19.52 -9.43 -0.57
C PHE A 77 19.15 -9.80 -2.02
N SER A 78 18.80 -8.82 -2.85
CA SER A 78 18.47 -9.04 -4.27
C SER A 78 19.62 -9.63 -5.06
N MET A 79 20.87 -9.37 -4.68
CA MET A 79 22.04 -9.80 -5.44
C MET A 79 22.16 -11.32 -5.48
N SER A 80 21.80 -11.99 -4.38
CA SER A 80 21.72 -13.44 -4.31
C SER A 80 20.38 -13.95 -4.86
N TYR A 81 19.26 -13.32 -4.48
CA TYR A 81 17.92 -13.81 -4.83
C TYR A 81 17.64 -13.74 -6.35
N MET A 82 18.12 -12.70 -7.03
CA MET A 82 17.92 -12.45 -8.47
C MET A 82 19.15 -12.85 -9.31
N SER A 83 20.09 -13.63 -8.75
CA SER A 83 21.34 -13.99 -9.43
C SER A 83 21.13 -14.77 -10.73
N GLY A 84 20.03 -15.53 -10.83
CA GLY A 84 19.65 -16.28 -12.03
C GLY A 84 18.92 -15.48 -13.10
N ASP A 85 18.50 -14.24 -12.82
CA ASP A 85 17.67 -13.43 -13.72
C ASP A 85 18.51 -12.57 -14.67
N HIS A 86 18.22 -12.68 -15.98
CA HIS A 86 18.89 -11.88 -17.01
C HIS A 86 18.65 -10.36 -16.89
N TYR A 87 17.50 -9.95 -16.34
CA TYR A 87 17.09 -8.55 -16.23
C TYR A 87 17.35 -7.93 -14.84
N SER A 88 18.26 -8.51 -14.05
CA SER A 88 18.66 -7.99 -12.73
C SER A 88 19.05 -6.52 -12.76
N PHE A 89 19.78 -6.05 -13.77
CA PHE A 89 20.12 -4.62 -13.88
C PHE A 89 18.88 -3.70 -13.98
N ARG A 90 17.87 -4.07 -14.79
CA ARG A 90 16.61 -3.32 -14.89
C ARG A 90 15.88 -3.30 -13.55
N PHE A 91 15.86 -4.43 -12.87
CA PHE A 91 15.26 -4.55 -11.54
C PHE A 91 15.89 -3.55 -10.55
N THR A 92 17.23 -3.47 -10.53
CA THR A 92 17.96 -2.59 -9.61
C THR A 92 17.68 -1.10 -9.85
N ILE A 93 17.58 -0.68 -11.12
CA ILE A 93 17.20 0.70 -11.47
C ILE A 93 15.78 1.00 -11.00
N MET A 94 14.84 0.07 -11.19
CA MET A 94 13.45 0.26 -10.76
C MET A 94 13.35 0.39 -9.23
N VAL A 95 14.13 -0.39 -8.46
CA VAL A 95 14.19 -0.24 -7.00
C VAL A 95 14.77 1.13 -6.59
N MET A 96 15.82 1.60 -7.27
CA MET A 96 16.39 2.93 -6.97
C MET A 96 15.44 4.07 -7.33
N LEU A 97 14.72 3.98 -8.45
CA LEU A 97 13.67 4.94 -8.81
C LEU A 97 12.55 4.97 -7.78
N PHE A 98 12.20 3.80 -7.24
CA PHE A 98 11.21 3.69 -6.18
C PHE A 98 11.68 4.43 -4.92
N VAL A 99 12.91 4.20 -4.45
CA VAL A 99 13.48 4.88 -3.28
C VAL A 99 13.53 6.40 -3.48
N LEU A 100 13.90 6.84 -4.69
CA LEU A 100 13.91 8.27 -5.05
C LEU A 100 12.51 8.90 -4.99
N SER A 101 11.49 8.23 -5.55
CA SER A 101 10.10 8.72 -5.45
C SER A 101 9.58 8.76 -4.01
N MET A 102 10.00 7.81 -3.16
CA MET A 102 9.64 7.82 -1.74
C MET A 102 10.27 9.02 -1.01
N ASN A 103 11.55 9.30 -1.25
CA ASN A 103 12.21 10.45 -0.64
C ASN A 103 11.57 11.77 -1.07
N PHE A 104 11.11 11.91 -2.32
CA PHE A 104 10.34 13.08 -2.73
C PHE A 104 9.03 13.23 -1.94
N LEU A 105 8.28 12.15 -1.74
CA LEU A 105 7.06 12.21 -0.92
C LEU A 105 7.34 12.62 0.53
N ILE A 106 8.46 12.20 1.11
CA ILE A 106 8.81 12.45 2.52
C ILE A 106 9.18 13.93 2.76
N PHE A 107 9.97 14.51 1.86
CA PHE A 107 10.52 15.86 2.06
C PHE A 107 9.59 16.98 1.59
N ILE A 108 8.67 16.68 0.67
CA ILE A 108 7.84 17.71 0.06
C ILE A 108 6.60 18.00 0.94
N PRO A 109 6.42 19.24 1.45
CA PRO A 109 5.27 19.59 2.24
C PRO A 109 4.10 20.17 1.42
N SER A 110 4.28 20.52 0.14
CA SER A 110 3.22 21.11 -0.67
C SER A 110 2.40 20.04 -1.42
N LEU A 111 1.06 20.11 -1.36
CA LEU A 111 0.18 19.09 -1.95
C LEU A 111 0.38 18.93 -3.47
N VAL A 112 0.62 20.03 -4.18
CA VAL A 112 0.86 19.99 -5.64
C VAL A 112 2.14 19.24 -5.97
N SER A 113 3.25 19.56 -5.30
CA SER A 113 4.52 18.87 -5.59
C SER A 113 4.60 17.48 -4.96
N LEU A 114 3.79 17.19 -3.94
CA LEU A 114 3.62 15.85 -3.36
C LEU A 114 3.11 14.84 -4.39
N LEU A 115 2.28 15.28 -5.36
CA LEU A 115 1.83 14.42 -6.47
C LEU A 115 2.99 13.81 -7.27
N LEU A 116 4.12 14.52 -7.41
CA LEU A 116 5.29 13.98 -8.13
C LEU A 116 5.84 12.72 -7.44
N GLY A 117 5.95 12.73 -6.11
CA GLY A 117 6.34 11.57 -5.32
C GLY A 117 5.24 10.50 -5.28
N TRP A 118 4.00 10.92 -5.11
CA TRP A 118 2.83 10.05 -4.97
C TRP A 118 2.54 9.21 -6.23
N ASP A 119 2.51 9.86 -7.40
CA ASP A 119 2.34 9.22 -8.71
C ASP A 119 3.60 8.44 -9.10
N GLY A 120 4.79 8.97 -8.82
CA GLY A 120 6.06 8.28 -9.04
C GLY A 120 6.09 6.92 -8.33
N LEU A 121 5.70 6.88 -7.06
CA LEU A 121 5.56 5.64 -6.29
C LEU A 121 4.54 4.69 -6.92
N GLY A 122 3.40 5.22 -7.38
CA GLY A 122 2.37 4.44 -8.07
C GLY A 122 2.88 3.77 -9.35
N LEU A 123 3.52 4.54 -10.23
CA LEU A 123 4.03 4.06 -11.51
C LEU A 123 5.18 3.07 -11.37
N VAL A 124 6.14 3.34 -10.48
CA VAL A 124 7.26 2.42 -10.27
C VAL A 124 6.79 1.13 -9.62
N SER A 125 5.86 1.20 -8.66
CA SER A 125 5.28 -0.01 -8.05
C SER A 125 4.57 -0.90 -9.06
N PHE A 126 3.84 -0.31 -10.02
CA PHE A 126 3.22 -1.04 -11.12
C PHE A 126 4.24 -1.81 -11.97
N CYS A 127 5.33 -1.12 -12.33
CA CYS A 127 6.41 -1.73 -13.11
C CYS A 127 7.06 -2.91 -12.38
N LEU A 128 7.21 -2.80 -11.05
CA LEU A 128 7.76 -3.86 -10.20
C LEU A 128 6.80 -5.05 -10.03
N VAL A 129 5.49 -4.80 -9.91
CA VAL A 129 4.48 -5.88 -9.80
C VAL A 129 4.37 -6.69 -11.10
N ILE A 130 4.51 -6.04 -12.26
CA ILE A 130 4.43 -6.68 -13.59
C ILE A 130 5.75 -7.32 -14.04
N TYR A 131 6.79 -7.34 -13.20
CA TYR A 131 8.13 -7.80 -13.57
C TYR A 131 8.15 -9.16 -14.31
N TYR A 132 7.39 -10.16 -13.85
CA TYR A 132 7.34 -11.49 -14.46
C TYR A 132 6.39 -11.62 -15.67
N GLN A 133 5.59 -10.60 -16.00
CA GLN A 133 4.69 -10.55 -17.18
C GLN A 133 3.69 -11.72 -17.35
N ASN A 134 3.42 -12.49 -16.29
CA ASN A 134 2.38 -13.52 -16.29
C ASN A 134 0.97 -12.92 -16.25
N ASN A 135 -0.05 -13.64 -16.74
CA ASN A 135 -1.45 -13.20 -16.68
C ASN A 135 -1.90 -12.82 -15.25
N LYS A 136 -1.45 -13.59 -14.24
CA LYS A 136 -1.72 -13.28 -12.82
C LYS A 136 -1.06 -11.98 -12.37
N SER A 137 0.21 -11.72 -12.76
CA SER A 137 0.90 -10.48 -12.40
C SER A 137 0.37 -9.27 -13.18
N LEU A 138 -0.07 -9.44 -14.42
CA LEU A 138 -0.69 -8.38 -15.22
C LEU A 138 -2.03 -7.95 -14.62
N ALA A 139 -2.88 -8.92 -14.26
CA ALA A 139 -4.15 -8.65 -13.58
C ALA A 139 -3.94 -7.97 -12.22
N ALA A 140 -2.99 -8.47 -11.42
CA ALA A 140 -2.62 -7.85 -10.15
C ALA A 140 -2.11 -6.43 -10.33
N GLY A 141 -1.19 -6.20 -11.27
CA GLY A 141 -0.64 -4.88 -11.58
C GLY A 141 -1.73 -3.88 -11.97
N MET A 142 -2.65 -4.27 -12.85
CA MET A 142 -3.76 -3.38 -13.25
C MET A 142 -4.67 -3.04 -12.07
N LEU A 143 -4.97 -4.02 -11.21
CA LEU A 143 -5.76 -3.78 -10.00
C LEU A 143 -5.05 -2.80 -9.04
N THR A 144 -3.72 -2.91 -8.86
CA THR A 144 -2.97 -1.97 -8.02
C THR A 144 -2.97 -0.53 -8.56
N VAL A 145 -2.79 -0.34 -9.88
CA VAL A 145 -2.77 1.01 -10.47
C VAL A 145 -4.14 1.66 -10.42
N LEU A 146 -5.20 0.93 -10.76
CA LEU A 146 -6.55 1.47 -10.74
C LEU A 146 -6.95 1.93 -9.33
N MET A 147 -6.65 1.13 -8.31
CA MET A 147 -6.97 1.49 -6.93
C MET A 147 -6.17 2.69 -6.43
N ASN A 148 -4.89 2.81 -6.82
CA ASN A 148 -4.07 3.98 -6.51
C ASN A 148 -4.56 5.25 -7.22
N ARG A 149 -4.96 5.14 -8.49
CA ARG A 149 -5.46 6.26 -9.31
C ARG A 149 -6.74 6.88 -8.75
N VAL A 150 -7.57 6.09 -8.07
CA VAL A 150 -8.72 6.62 -7.32
C VAL A 150 -8.26 7.62 -6.26
N GLY A 151 -7.18 7.33 -5.53
CA GLY A 151 -6.58 8.25 -4.56
C GLY A 151 -6.04 9.52 -5.21
N ASP A 152 -5.35 9.40 -6.34
CA ASP A 152 -4.79 10.54 -7.08
C ASP A 152 -5.88 11.53 -7.48
N CYS A 153 -7.05 11.05 -7.93
CA CYS A 153 -8.22 11.88 -8.23
C CYS A 153 -8.70 12.70 -7.03
N PHE A 154 -8.67 12.14 -5.82
CA PHE A 154 -9.06 12.86 -4.61
C PHE A 154 -8.00 13.89 -4.18
N ILE A 155 -6.71 13.62 -4.38
CA ILE A 155 -5.66 14.64 -4.17
C ILE A 155 -5.81 15.79 -5.17
N LEU A 156 -6.11 15.51 -6.43
CA LEU A 156 -6.41 16.56 -7.42
C LEU A 156 -7.67 17.35 -7.03
N GLY A 157 -8.67 16.69 -6.48
CA GLY A 157 -9.86 17.33 -5.90
C GLY A 157 -9.56 18.22 -4.70
N SER A 158 -8.61 17.85 -3.83
CA SER A 158 -8.21 18.70 -2.71
C SER A 158 -7.40 19.91 -3.18
N ILE A 159 -6.49 19.72 -4.14
CA ILE A 159 -5.72 20.81 -4.78
C ILE A 159 -6.64 21.85 -5.42
N SER A 160 -7.72 21.42 -6.08
CA SER A 160 -8.65 22.34 -6.74
C SER A 160 -9.44 23.20 -5.75
N ILE A 161 -9.82 22.66 -4.59
CA ILE A 161 -10.50 23.43 -3.54
C ILE A 161 -9.50 24.36 -2.83
N LEU A 162 -8.26 23.91 -2.62
CA LEU A 162 -7.21 24.72 -1.99
C LEU A 162 -6.75 25.92 -2.84
N LEU A 163 -7.12 25.99 -4.12
CA LEU A 163 -6.95 27.22 -4.91
C LEU A 163 -7.59 28.44 -4.24
N ILE A 164 -8.65 28.26 -3.44
CA ILE A 164 -9.30 29.34 -2.67
C ILE A 164 -8.32 29.99 -1.67
N LEU A 165 -7.39 29.22 -1.09
CA LEU A 165 -6.35 29.71 -0.19
C LEU A 165 -5.16 30.35 -0.92
N GLY A 166 -5.03 30.13 -2.23
CA GLY A 166 -3.90 30.62 -3.03
C GLY A 166 -2.55 29.93 -2.75
N HIS A 167 -2.50 28.96 -1.85
CA HIS A 167 -1.29 28.20 -1.51
C HIS A 167 -1.61 26.75 -1.14
N TRP A 168 -0.62 25.86 -1.29
CA TRP A 168 -0.78 24.41 -1.06
C TRP A 168 0.19 23.83 -0.04
N ASN A 169 0.92 24.69 0.67
CA ASN A 169 1.88 24.25 1.68
C ASN A 169 1.15 23.77 2.93
N MET A 170 1.41 22.53 3.33
CA MET A 170 0.86 21.91 4.54
C MET A 170 1.02 22.77 5.78
N LEU A 171 2.11 23.51 5.92
CA LEU A 171 2.42 24.24 7.15
C LEU A 171 1.50 25.45 7.39
N CYS A 172 0.78 25.90 6.36
CA CYS A 172 0.07 27.17 6.39
C CYS A 172 -1.44 27.02 6.15
N PHE A 173 -2.05 25.84 6.32
CA PHE A 173 -3.50 25.71 6.10
C PHE A 173 -4.31 26.37 7.20
N TRP A 174 -5.32 27.13 6.79
CA TRP A 174 -6.24 27.84 7.67
C TRP A 174 -7.64 27.27 7.43
N ASP A 175 -8.46 27.25 8.47
CA ASP A 175 -9.84 26.78 8.33
C ASP A 175 -10.67 27.78 7.53
N PHE A 176 -11.35 27.28 6.48
CA PHE A 176 -12.27 28.06 5.66
C PHE A 176 -13.52 27.23 5.30
N ILE A 177 -14.54 27.90 4.76
CA ILE A 177 -15.79 27.26 4.34
C ILE A 177 -15.50 26.29 3.19
N GLY A 178 -15.59 24.98 3.46
CA GLY A 178 -15.28 23.91 2.50
C GLY A 178 -14.03 23.08 2.84
N PHE A 179 -13.29 23.43 3.89
CA PHE A 179 -12.12 22.67 4.33
C PHE A 179 -12.47 21.24 4.78
N GLU A 180 -13.70 21.00 5.24
CA GLU A 180 -14.23 19.66 5.51
C GLU A 180 -14.12 18.71 4.31
N LEU A 181 -14.40 19.20 3.10
CA LEU A 181 -14.30 18.41 1.86
C LEU A 181 -12.85 18.12 1.50
N VAL A 182 -11.95 19.08 1.75
CA VAL A 182 -10.50 18.88 1.58
C VAL A 182 -10.01 17.75 2.49
N ASN A 183 -10.40 17.79 3.77
CA ASN A 183 -10.07 16.74 4.73
C ASN A 183 -10.67 15.38 4.34
N PHE A 184 -11.90 15.35 3.85
CA PHE A 184 -12.51 14.13 3.34
C PHE A 184 -11.73 13.52 2.16
N PHE A 185 -11.34 14.36 1.19
CA PHE A 185 -10.58 13.91 0.02
C PHE A 185 -9.18 13.42 0.38
N ILE A 186 -8.47 14.15 1.25
CA ILE A 186 -7.18 13.73 1.78
C ILE A 186 -7.33 12.40 2.52
N MET A 187 -8.40 12.23 3.29
CA MET A 187 -8.69 10.98 3.99
C MET A 187 -8.89 9.80 3.04
N ILE A 188 -9.72 9.95 2.00
CA ILE A 188 -9.90 8.85 1.03
C ILE A 188 -8.57 8.56 0.29
N ALA A 189 -7.83 9.60 -0.11
CA ALA A 189 -6.54 9.43 -0.76
C ALA A 189 -5.55 8.63 0.13
N GLY A 190 -5.41 9.00 1.40
CA GLY A 190 -4.58 8.28 2.36
C GLY A 190 -5.04 6.82 2.57
N MET A 191 -6.35 6.57 2.62
CA MET A 191 -6.93 5.22 2.76
C MET A 191 -6.64 4.29 1.57
N THR A 192 -6.60 4.83 0.34
CA THR A 192 -6.29 4.02 -0.86
C THR A 192 -4.88 3.44 -0.83
N LYS A 193 -3.85 4.27 -0.55
CA LYS A 193 -2.46 3.82 -0.45
C LYS A 193 -2.18 2.98 0.79
N SER A 194 -2.84 3.25 1.91
CA SER A 194 -2.68 2.48 3.14
C SER A 194 -3.49 1.18 3.19
N ALA A 195 -4.18 0.82 2.08
CA ALA A 195 -4.95 -0.40 1.91
C ALA A 195 -6.01 -0.64 3.01
N GLN A 196 -6.68 0.43 3.46
CA GLN A 196 -7.80 0.30 4.41
C GLN A 196 -9.07 -0.18 3.69
N ILE A 197 -10.03 -0.75 4.42
CA ILE A 197 -11.34 -1.13 3.87
C ILE A 197 -12.03 0.14 3.38
N PRO A 198 -12.58 0.16 2.15
CA PRO A 198 -12.79 -0.98 1.23
C PRO A 198 -11.63 -1.31 0.28
N PHE A 199 -10.63 -0.44 0.16
CA PHE A 199 -9.50 -0.55 -0.78
C PHE A 199 -8.42 -1.57 -0.38
N SER A 200 -8.71 -2.55 0.48
CA SER A 200 -7.72 -3.51 1.01
C SER A 200 -7.25 -4.56 0.00
N SER A 201 -8.05 -4.84 -1.03
CA SER A 201 -7.86 -6.01 -1.91
C SER A 201 -6.60 -5.98 -2.78
N TRP A 202 -6.02 -4.81 -3.02
CA TRP A 202 -4.87 -4.69 -3.94
C TRP A 202 -3.56 -5.16 -3.32
N LEU A 203 -3.38 -5.01 -2.01
CA LEU A 203 -2.10 -5.32 -1.34
C LEU A 203 -1.78 -6.83 -1.42
N PRO A 204 -2.71 -7.75 -1.14
CA PRO A 204 -2.41 -9.19 -1.23
C PRO A 204 -2.30 -9.69 -2.67
N ALA A 205 -2.98 -9.04 -3.62
CA ALA A 205 -2.81 -9.30 -5.04
C ALA A 205 -1.41 -8.89 -5.54
N ALA A 206 -0.85 -7.81 -5.00
CA ALA A 206 0.48 -7.30 -5.37
C ALA A 206 1.63 -8.26 -5.01
N MET A 207 1.38 -9.27 -4.16
CA MET A 207 2.37 -10.29 -3.78
C MET A 207 2.78 -11.25 -4.91
N ALA A 208 2.24 -11.05 -6.12
CA ALA A 208 2.77 -11.63 -7.36
C ALA A 208 4.19 -11.12 -7.70
N ALA A 209 4.59 -9.98 -7.13
CA ALA A 209 5.93 -9.42 -7.27
C ALA A 209 7.03 -10.33 -6.68
N PRO A 210 8.30 -10.18 -7.13
CA PRO A 210 9.44 -10.87 -6.52
C PRO A 210 9.60 -10.50 -5.04
N THR A 211 10.16 -11.40 -4.22
CA THR A 211 10.22 -11.19 -2.75
C THR A 211 10.97 -9.94 -2.31
N PRO A 212 12.08 -9.49 -2.94
CA PRO A 212 12.76 -8.27 -2.51
C PRO A 212 11.84 -7.04 -2.69
N VAL A 213 10.97 -7.04 -3.70
CA VAL A 213 9.97 -5.98 -3.90
C VAL A 213 8.92 -6.02 -2.80
N SER A 214 8.38 -7.20 -2.45
CA SER A 214 7.43 -7.28 -1.35
C SER A 214 8.03 -6.84 0.00
N ALA A 215 9.33 -7.11 0.22
CA ALA A 215 10.05 -6.68 1.42
C ALA A 215 10.22 -5.16 1.51
N LEU A 216 10.27 -4.45 0.38
CA LEU A 216 10.47 -3.01 0.33
C LEU A 216 9.15 -2.26 0.08
N VAL A 217 8.54 -2.49 -1.08
CA VAL A 217 7.39 -1.72 -1.59
C VAL A 217 6.16 -1.95 -0.73
N HIS A 218 5.78 -3.21 -0.52
CA HIS A 218 4.47 -3.54 0.04
C HIS A 218 4.44 -3.64 1.56
N SER A 219 5.58 -3.55 2.24
CA SER A 219 5.66 -3.69 3.69
C SER A 219 6.07 -2.40 4.41
N SER A 220 7.05 -1.66 3.87
CA SER A 220 7.75 -0.61 4.62
C SER A 220 7.60 0.78 4.01
N THR A 221 7.24 0.91 2.74
CA THR A 221 7.33 2.20 2.01
C THR A 221 6.04 2.65 1.31
N LEU A 222 5.47 1.85 0.39
CA LEU A 222 4.30 2.32 -0.38
C LEU A 222 3.06 2.42 0.49
N VAL A 223 2.83 1.41 1.33
CA VAL A 223 1.62 1.35 2.15
C VAL A 223 1.70 2.30 3.35
N THR A 224 2.91 2.53 3.85
CA THR A 224 3.19 3.49 4.91
C THR A 224 3.15 4.93 4.41
N ALA A 225 3.32 5.20 3.11
CA ALA A 225 3.18 6.54 2.54
C ALA A 225 1.80 7.17 2.82
N GLY A 226 0.73 6.37 2.80
CA GLY A 226 -0.61 6.83 3.17
C GLY A 226 -0.71 7.20 4.66
N VAL A 227 -0.12 6.39 5.53
CA VAL A 227 -0.05 6.68 6.99
C VAL A 227 0.82 7.90 7.27
N TYR A 228 1.95 8.05 6.56
CA TYR A 228 2.84 9.19 6.67
C TYR A 228 2.15 10.49 6.26
N LEU A 229 1.36 10.45 5.18
CA LEU A 229 0.52 11.57 4.79
C LEU A 229 -0.40 11.96 5.95
N PHE A 230 -1.12 11.00 6.55
CA PHE A 230 -1.96 11.29 7.70
C PHE A 230 -1.23 11.90 8.89
N ILE A 231 -0.03 11.42 9.21
CA ILE A 231 0.81 11.98 10.29
C ILE A 231 1.15 13.45 10.01
N ARG A 232 1.47 13.81 8.76
CA ARG A 232 1.83 15.19 8.39
C ARG A 232 0.62 16.14 8.36
N PHE A 233 -0.51 15.68 7.85
CA PHE A 233 -1.76 16.47 7.85
C PHE A 233 -2.56 16.35 9.16
N PHE A 234 -2.03 15.65 10.16
CA PHE A 234 -2.80 15.25 11.35
C PHE A 234 -3.47 16.43 12.04
N ASN A 235 -2.72 17.52 12.28
CA ASN A 235 -3.22 18.70 12.98
C ASN A 235 -4.48 19.28 12.34
N TYR A 236 -4.62 19.19 11.02
CA TYR A 236 -5.79 19.69 10.29
C TYR A 236 -6.93 18.68 10.23
N LEU A 237 -6.59 17.40 10.09
CA LEU A 237 -7.58 16.32 10.03
C LEU A 237 -8.26 16.14 11.39
N SER A 238 -7.52 16.28 12.48
CA SER A 238 -8.03 16.11 13.85
C SER A 238 -8.98 17.22 14.31
N ILE A 239 -9.04 18.35 13.61
CA ILE A 239 -9.98 19.47 13.91
C ILE A 239 -11.42 18.95 13.90
N TYR A 240 -11.71 18.01 13.02
CA TYR A 240 -13.04 17.48 12.86
C TYR A 240 -13.24 16.16 13.60
N TYR A 241 -14.19 16.14 14.53
CA TYR A 241 -14.48 14.95 15.34
C TYR A 241 -14.86 13.71 14.52
N TRP A 242 -15.58 13.89 13.40
CA TRP A 242 -15.99 12.78 12.53
C TRP A 242 -14.80 12.05 11.89
N PHE A 243 -13.68 12.74 11.65
CA PHE A 243 -12.45 12.12 11.13
C PHE A 243 -11.92 11.06 12.11
N ASN A 244 -11.72 11.43 13.37
CA ASN A 244 -11.20 10.53 14.40
C ASN A 244 -12.09 9.29 14.56
N VAL A 245 -13.40 9.50 14.67
CA VAL A 245 -14.39 8.41 14.82
C VAL A 245 -14.37 7.47 13.62
N PHE A 246 -14.40 8.02 12.40
CA PHE A 246 -14.40 7.23 11.18
C PHE A 246 -13.12 6.42 11.01
N MET A 247 -11.96 7.03 11.31
CA MET A 247 -10.66 6.37 11.27
C MET A 247 -10.59 5.16 12.20
N ILE A 248 -11.05 5.30 13.45
CA ILE A 248 -11.06 4.19 14.43
C ILE A 248 -11.94 3.03 13.96
N TYR A 249 -13.13 3.32 13.44
CA TYR A 249 -14.03 2.26 12.97
C TYR A 249 -13.44 1.49 11.79
N ILE A 250 -12.90 2.20 10.79
CA ILE A 250 -12.28 1.57 9.62
C ILE A 250 -11.04 0.79 10.03
N SER A 251 -10.21 1.36 10.90
CA SER A 251 -8.97 0.73 11.35
C SER A 251 -9.20 -0.55 12.13
N ILE A 252 -10.21 -0.58 12.99
CA ILE A 252 -10.56 -1.79 13.74
C ILE A 252 -11.16 -2.85 12.82
N MET A 253 -11.98 -2.45 11.85
CA MET A 253 -12.51 -3.40 10.86
C MET A 253 -11.40 -3.98 9.98
N THR A 254 -10.37 -3.19 9.62
CA THR A 254 -9.25 -3.67 8.82
C THR A 254 -8.33 -4.61 9.59
N THR A 255 -8.05 -4.35 10.87
CA THR A 255 -7.27 -5.26 11.72
C THR A 255 -7.96 -6.62 11.85
N VAL A 256 -9.27 -6.64 12.12
CA VAL A 256 -10.03 -7.87 12.31
C VAL A 256 -10.18 -8.64 11.00
N MET A 257 -10.55 -7.97 9.91
CA MET A 257 -10.73 -8.60 8.61
C MET A 257 -9.44 -9.25 8.12
N SER A 258 -8.31 -8.54 8.18
CA SER A 258 -7.02 -9.10 7.76
C SER A 258 -6.54 -10.23 8.66
N GLY A 259 -6.73 -10.13 9.98
CA GLY A 259 -6.37 -11.18 10.93
C GLY A 259 -7.14 -12.47 10.69
N ILE A 260 -8.45 -12.40 10.42
CA ILE A 260 -9.27 -13.57 10.09
C ILE A 260 -8.83 -14.16 8.74
N CYS A 261 -8.64 -13.34 7.70
CA CYS A 261 -8.19 -13.83 6.39
C CYS A 261 -6.83 -14.55 6.49
N ALA A 262 -5.89 -14.05 7.30
CA ALA A 262 -4.57 -14.64 7.50
C ALA A 262 -4.63 -16.05 8.12
N LEU A 263 -5.65 -16.35 8.92
CA LEU A 263 -5.88 -17.67 9.51
C LEU A 263 -6.36 -18.72 8.50
N TYR A 264 -6.86 -18.33 7.33
CA TYR A 264 -7.36 -19.25 6.31
C TYR A 264 -6.46 -19.33 5.08
N GLU A 265 -5.58 -18.35 4.86
CA GLU A 265 -4.62 -18.38 3.76
C GLU A 265 -3.51 -19.41 3.96
N TYR A 266 -2.96 -19.93 2.86
CA TYR A 266 -1.86 -20.92 2.86
C TYR A 266 -0.59 -20.42 2.15
N ASP A 267 -0.70 -19.38 1.32
CA ASP A 267 0.45 -18.74 0.68
C ASP A 267 1.27 -17.95 1.71
N MET A 268 2.54 -18.30 1.89
CA MET A 268 3.47 -17.63 2.81
C MET A 268 3.49 -16.10 2.64
N LYS A 269 3.67 -15.61 1.41
CA LYS A 269 3.74 -14.17 1.14
C LYS A 269 2.44 -13.45 1.46
N LYS A 270 1.29 -14.07 1.18
CA LYS A 270 -0.03 -13.46 1.45
C LYS A 270 -0.31 -13.37 2.94
N ILE A 271 0.15 -14.31 3.76
CA ILE A 271 0.02 -14.22 5.22
C ILE A 271 0.87 -13.07 5.77
N ILE A 272 2.10 -12.93 5.29
CA ILE A 272 2.95 -11.80 5.69
C ILE A 272 2.32 -10.47 5.21
N ALA A 273 1.72 -10.45 4.01
CA ALA A 273 0.97 -9.31 3.48
C ALA A 273 -0.26 -8.95 4.34
N LEU A 274 -1.12 -9.91 4.65
CA LEU A 274 -2.29 -9.70 5.50
C LEU A 274 -1.91 -9.25 6.90
N SER A 275 -0.80 -9.75 7.44
CA SER A 275 -0.29 -9.26 8.70
C SER A 275 0.32 -7.85 8.61
N THR A 276 0.72 -7.34 7.42
CA THR A 276 1.03 -5.90 7.26
C THR A 276 -0.25 -5.08 7.27
N LEU A 277 -1.31 -5.57 6.60
CA LEU A 277 -2.62 -4.92 6.59
C LEU A 277 -3.19 -4.78 8.00
N SER A 278 -3.03 -5.81 8.84
CA SER A 278 -3.45 -5.73 10.25
C SER A 278 -2.67 -4.66 11.02
N GLN A 279 -1.35 -4.54 10.82
CA GLN A 279 -0.54 -3.56 11.56
C GLN A 279 -0.76 -2.13 11.05
N LEU A 280 -1.04 -1.95 9.75
CA LEU A 280 -1.48 -0.66 9.21
C LEU A 280 -2.82 -0.23 9.81
N GLY A 281 -3.74 -1.18 10.03
CA GLY A 281 -4.93 -0.93 10.83
C GLY A 281 -4.59 -0.47 12.25
N VAL A 282 -3.62 -1.06 12.94
CA VAL A 282 -3.17 -0.57 14.26
C VAL A 282 -2.58 0.85 14.18
N MET A 283 -1.81 1.18 13.13
CA MET A 283 -1.32 2.55 12.92
C MET A 283 -2.46 3.54 12.70
N MET A 284 -3.45 3.20 11.87
CA MET A 284 -4.62 4.06 11.66
C MET A 284 -5.48 4.22 12.91
N MET A 285 -5.55 3.18 13.73
CA MET A 285 -6.22 3.22 15.02
C MET A 285 -5.56 4.24 15.95
N SER A 286 -4.24 4.29 16.00
CA SER A 286 -3.51 5.30 16.79
C SER A 286 -3.73 6.73 16.31
N LEU A 287 -3.85 6.93 14.99
CA LEU A 287 -4.22 8.24 14.42
C LEU A 287 -5.62 8.66 14.86
N GLY A 288 -6.60 7.77 14.77
CA GLY A 288 -7.96 8.10 15.20
C GLY A 288 -8.09 8.31 16.72
N LEU A 289 -7.22 7.69 17.53
CA LEU A 289 -7.12 7.96 18.98
C LEU A 289 -6.48 9.31 19.33
N GLY A 290 -6.00 10.08 18.34
CA GLY A 290 -5.38 11.38 18.60
C GLY A 290 -3.86 11.38 18.71
N MET A 291 -3.17 10.27 18.36
CA MET A 291 -1.77 10.06 18.71
C MET A 291 -0.86 9.83 17.48
N PRO A 292 -0.55 10.87 16.70
CA PRO A 292 0.25 10.75 15.48
C PRO A 292 1.70 10.28 15.75
N MET A 293 2.29 10.68 16.89
CA MET A 293 3.67 10.28 17.22
C MET A 293 3.79 8.79 17.56
N MET A 294 2.77 8.19 18.17
CA MET A 294 2.73 6.74 18.39
C MET A 294 2.55 5.98 17.07
N ALA A 295 1.76 6.52 16.13
CA ALA A 295 1.61 5.96 14.80
C ALA A 295 2.98 5.91 14.08
N LEU A 296 3.73 7.01 14.14
CA LEU A 296 5.06 7.15 13.56
C LEU A 296 6.07 6.22 14.24
N PHE A 297 6.03 6.08 15.56
CA PHE A 297 6.89 5.16 16.29
C PHE A 297 6.61 3.68 15.91
N HIS A 298 5.32 3.30 15.83
CA HIS A 298 4.94 1.97 15.36
C HIS A 298 5.36 1.73 13.92
N LEU A 299 5.24 2.73 13.04
CA LEU A 299 5.69 2.66 11.65
C LEU A 299 7.18 2.31 11.55
N TYR A 300 8.03 2.91 12.38
CA TYR A 300 9.48 2.60 12.40
C TYR A 300 9.78 1.17 12.81
N THR A 301 9.20 0.74 13.93
CA THR A 301 9.40 -0.63 14.43
C THR A 301 8.84 -1.66 13.44
N HIS A 302 7.64 -1.40 12.90
CA HIS A 302 6.98 -2.20 11.88
C HIS A 302 7.81 -2.41 10.63
N ALA A 303 8.37 -1.33 10.08
CA ALA A 303 9.18 -1.40 8.88
C ALA A 303 10.39 -2.34 9.07
N MET A 304 11.05 -2.31 10.24
CA MET A 304 12.20 -3.17 10.53
C MET A 304 11.82 -4.66 10.62
N PHE A 305 10.86 -5.03 11.49
CA PHE A 305 10.53 -6.44 11.68
C PHE A 305 9.76 -7.06 10.50
N LYS A 306 9.01 -6.27 9.72
CA LYS A 306 8.36 -6.76 8.50
C LYS A 306 9.31 -6.98 7.34
N ALA A 307 10.28 -6.08 7.14
CA ALA A 307 11.32 -6.30 6.15
C ALA A 307 12.07 -7.61 6.45
N LEU A 308 12.37 -7.85 7.73
CA LEU A 308 12.96 -9.11 8.19
C LEU A 308 12.08 -10.33 7.88
N LEU A 309 10.77 -10.29 8.19
CA LEU A 309 9.83 -11.39 7.88
C LEU A 309 9.80 -11.73 6.38
N PHE A 310 9.73 -10.71 5.51
CA PHE A 310 9.70 -10.93 4.07
C PHE A 310 11.04 -11.48 3.53
N MET A 311 12.19 -11.09 4.08
CA MET A 311 13.48 -11.65 3.65
C MET A 311 13.70 -13.06 4.17
N CYS A 312 13.33 -13.36 5.42
CA CYS A 312 13.36 -14.74 5.93
C CYS A 312 12.43 -15.64 5.09
N GLY A 313 11.20 -15.20 4.83
CA GLY A 313 10.27 -15.90 3.93
C GLY A 313 10.82 -16.03 2.51
N GLY A 314 11.51 -15.01 2.01
CA GLY A 314 12.16 -15.02 0.70
C GLY A 314 13.30 -16.02 0.59
N ASN A 315 14.14 -16.13 1.62
CA ASN A 315 15.20 -17.13 1.68
C ASN A 315 14.64 -18.56 1.75
N ILE A 316 13.58 -18.77 2.54
CA ILE A 316 12.86 -20.06 2.56
C ILE A 316 12.30 -20.38 1.18
N ILE A 317 11.63 -19.45 0.50
CA ILE A 317 11.11 -19.67 -0.86
C ILE A 317 12.24 -20.00 -1.86
N HIS A 318 13.38 -19.33 -1.75
CA HIS A 318 14.54 -19.57 -2.62
C HIS A 318 15.13 -20.97 -2.39
N CYS A 319 15.32 -21.38 -1.14
CA CYS A 319 15.84 -22.70 -0.77
C CYS A 319 14.90 -23.84 -1.19
N PHE A 320 13.58 -23.62 -1.15
CA PHE A 320 12.56 -24.58 -1.55
C PHE A 320 12.16 -24.45 -3.04
N SER A 321 13.07 -23.96 -3.90
CA SER A 321 12.89 -23.91 -5.37
C SER A 321 11.65 -23.12 -5.86
N GLY A 322 11.24 -22.08 -5.12
CA GLY A 322 10.11 -21.22 -5.49
C GLY A 322 8.75 -21.69 -4.97
N LYS A 323 8.69 -22.77 -4.18
CA LYS A 323 7.44 -23.18 -3.50
C LYS A 323 7.03 -22.14 -2.46
N GLN A 324 5.75 -21.77 -2.45
CA GLN A 324 5.20 -20.72 -1.56
C GLN A 324 4.11 -21.24 -0.60
N ASP A 325 3.53 -22.40 -0.89
CA ASP A 325 2.49 -23.00 -0.08
C ASP A 325 3.06 -23.55 1.24
N MET A 326 2.54 -23.10 2.38
CA MET A 326 2.97 -23.58 3.71
C MET A 326 2.77 -25.10 3.90
N ARG A 327 1.89 -25.73 3.12
CA ARG A 327 1.64 -27.19 3.21
C ARG A 327 2.79 -28.03 2.63
N GLN A 328 3.59 -27.43 1.75
CA GLN A 328 4.72 -28.09 1.10
C GLN A 328 6.05 -27.79 1.82
N ILE A 329 6.08 -26.74 2.64
CA ILE A 329 7.27 -26.25 3.32
C ILE A 329 7.16 -26.63 4.79
N ASN A 330 7.86 -27.71 5.18
CA ASN A 330 7.86 -28.18 6.56
C ASN A 330 9.29 -28.35 7.08
N ASN A 331 9.42 -28.47 8.41
CA ASN A 331 10.67 -28.78 9.11
C ASN A 331 11.84 -27.83 8.78
N VAL A 332 11.55 -26.53 8.61
CA VAL A 332 12.58 -25.52 8.30
C VAL A 332 13.57 -25.37 9.45
N SER A 333 13.17 -25.66 10.70
CA SER A 333 14.05 -25.55 11.88
C SER A 333 15.35 -26.35 11.77
N LYS A 334 15.29 -27.57 11.20
CA LYS A 334 16.47 -28.42 11.02
C LYS A 334 17.27 -28.02 9.77
N LEU A 335 16.60 -27.57 8.72
CA LEU A 335 17.21 -27.29 7.42
C LEU A 335 17.88 -25.91 7.37
N LEU A 336 17.23 -24.88 7.93
CA LEU A 336 17.66 -23.48 7.91
C LEU A 336 17.57 -22.89 9.32
N PRO A 337 18.47 -23.27 10.25
CA PRO A 337 18.34 -22.92 11.66
C PRO A 337 18.46 -21.40 11.91
N VAL A 338 19.29 -20.72 11.11
CA VAL A 338 19.57 -19.29 11.29
C VAL A 338 18.38 -18.44 10.85
N THR A 339 17.84 -18.69 9.65
CA THR A 339 16.60 -18.02 9.24
C THR A 339 15.43 -18.32 10.15
N CYS A 340 15.32 -19.53 10.71
CA CYS A 340 14.32 -19.84 11.71
C CYS A 340 14.44 -18.99 12.97
N MET A 341 15.66 -18.76 13.47
CA MET A 341 15.87 -17.85 14.61
C MET A 341 15.41 -16.43 14.29
N PHE A 342 15.81 -15.89 13.13
CA PHE A 342 15.42 -14.55 12.71
C PHE A 342 13.91 -14.41 12.48
N LEU A 343 13.28 -15.42 11.87
CA LEU A 343 11.85 -15.49 11.66
C LEU A 343 11.09 -15.52 12.99
N ASN A 344 11.54 -16.30 13.97
CA ASN A 344 10.93 -16.33 15.31
C ASN A 344 11.07 -15.00 16.05
N ILE A 345 12.25 -14.36 16.04
CA ILE A 345 12.44 -13.04 16.65
C ILE A 345 11.47 -12.02 16.04
N SER A 346 11.34 -12.03 14.71
CA SER A 346 10.44 -11.11 14.02
C SER A 346 8.95 -11.39 14.27
N ASN A 347 8.55 -12.66 14.40
CA ASN A 347 7.19 -13.04 14.79
C ASN A 347 6.87 -12.62 16.23
N MET A 348 7.81 -12.80 17.17
CA MET A 348 7.64 -12.35 18.55
C MET A 348 7.53 -10.83 18.65
N ALA A 349 8.34 -10.10 17.86
CA ALA A 349 8.24 -8.64 17.77
C ALA A 349 6.87 -8.20 17.21
N LEU A 350 6.34 -8.90 16.20
CA LEU A 350 5.00 -8.64 15.64
C LEU A 350 3.87 -8.89 16.66
N CYS A 351 3.98 -9.93 17.48
CA CYS A 351 3.03 -10.22 18.56
C CYS A 351 3.00 -9.10 19.61
N GLY A 352 4.12 -8.42 19.84
CA GLY A 352 4.28 -7.44 20.91
C GLY A 352 4.74 -8.08 22.22
N MET A 353 5.55 -9.14 22.15
CA MET A 353 6.16 -9.75 23.33
C MET A 353 7.04 -8.74 24.09
N PRO A 354 7.07 -8.77 25.43
CA PRO A 354 7.73 -7.77 26.25
C PRO A 354 9.21 -7.62 25.87
N PHE A 355 9.72 -6.38 25.93
CA PHE A 355 11.09 -5.96 25.59
C PHE A 355 11.50 -6.01 24.11
N LEU A 356 10.69 -6.59 23.22
CA LEU A 356 10.96 -6.53 21.78
C LEU A 356 10.42 -5.22 21.17
N ALA A 357 10.90 -4.85 19.98
CA ALA A 357 10.58 -3.55 19.39
C ALA A 357 9.07 -3.26 19.26
N GLY A 358 8.26 -4.28 18.99
CA GLY A 358 6.80 -4.12 18.87
C GLY A 358 6.08 -3.84 20.19
N PHE A 359 6.62 -4.27 21.34
CA PHE A 359 6.01 -4.01 22.65
C PHE A 359 5.93 -2.51 22.94
N TYR A 360 7.05 -1.81 22.75
CA TYR A 360 7.16 -0.38 23.04
C TYR A 360 6.13 0.48 22.31
N SER A 361 5.74 0.12 21.08
CA SER A 361 4.76 0.89 20.31
C SER A 361 3.34 0.31 20.43
N LYS A 362 3.18 -0.99 20.20
CA LYS A 362 1.87 -1.64 20.11
C LYS A 362 1.15 -1.67 21.46
N ASP A 363 1.85 -1.93 22.56
CA ASP A 363 1.26 -1.98 23.90
C ASP A 363 0.69 -0.59 24.27
N LEU A 364 1.48 0.47 24.07
CA LEU A 364 1.06 1.85 24.30
C LEU A 364 -0.17 2.26 23.46
N ILE A 365 -0.26 1.82 22.20
CA ILE A 365 -1.43 2.10 21.36
C ILE A 365 -2.68 1.42 21.93
N ILE A 366 -2.57 0.17 22.38
CA ILE A 366 -3.69 -0.59 22.94
C ILE A 366 -4.09 -0.04 24.32
N GLU A 367 -3.13 0.37 25.14
CA GLU A 367 -3.41 1.00 26.44
C GLU A 367 -4.23 2.28 26.27
N ASN A 368 -3.89 3.11 25.28
CA ASN A 368 -4.69 4.29 24.97
C ASN A 368 -6.09 3.95 24.44
N LEU A 369 -6.25 2.81 23.76
CA LEU A 369 -7.58 2.32 23.38
C LEU A 369 -8.41 1.88 24.60
N ILE A 370 -7.77 1.33 25.64
CA ILE A 370 -8.43 0.91 26.89
C ILE A 370 -8.81 2.12 27.75
N VAL A 371 -7.91 3.10 27.86
CA VAL A 371 -8.15 4.34 28.61
C VAL A 371 -9.09 5.29 27.87
N GLY A 372 -9.07 5.25 26.53
CA GLY A 372 -9.93 6.04 25.68
C GLY A 372 -11.41 5.76 25.95
N ASN A 373 -12.21 6.83 25.91
CA ASN A 373 -13.64 6.78 26.20
C ASN A 373 -14.44 6.27 24.99
N MET A 374 -14.14 5.05 24.56
CA MET A 374 -14.64 4.45 23.32
C MET A 374 -15.82 3.52 23.59
N ASN A 375 -16.61 3.25 22.55
CA ASN A 375 -17.70 2.28 22.65
C ASN A 375 -17.16 0.89 23.02
N LEU A 376 -17.88 0.17 23.88
CA LEU A 376 -17.50 -1.19 24.31
C LEU A 376 -17.25 -2.10 23.10
N PHE A 377 -18.07 -1.98 22.06
CA PHE A 377 -17.92 -2.75 20.82
C PHE A 377 -16.58 -2.50 20.12
N THR A 378 -16.16 -1.23 19.99
CA THR A 378 -14.85 -0.90 19.39
C THR A 378 -13.70 -1.40 20.26
N LEU A 379 -13.84 -1.32 21.58
CA LEU A 379 -12.82 -1.81 22.49
C LEU A 379 -12.63 -3.34 22.37
N VAL A 380 -13.73 -4.10 22.38
CA VAL A 380 -13.69 -5.56 22.25
C VAL A 380 -13.12 -5.99 20.90
N LEU A 381 -13.53 -5.36 19.80
CA LEU A 381 -12.99 -5.67 18.47
C LEU A 381 -11.50 -5.31 18.35
N GLY A 382 -11.07 -4.18 18.93
CA GLY A 382 -9.67 -3.79 18.96
C GLY A 382 -8.80 -4.82 19.69
N LEU A 383 -9.22 -5.25 20.89
CA LEU A 383 -8.55 -6.29 21.65
C LEU A 383 -8.57 -7.65 20.93
N PHE A 384 -9.69 -7.99 20.27
CA PHE A 384 -9.80 -9.19 19.46
C PHE A 384 -8.82 -9.18 18.27
N GLY A 385 -8.61 -8.03 17.64
CA GLY A 385 -7.58 -7.84 16.62
C GLY A 385 -6.18 -8.20 17.12
N VAL A 386 -5.82 -7.82 18.35
CA VAL A 386 -4.54 -8.18 18.98
C VAL A 386 -4.43 -9.70 19.15
N CYS A 387 -5.48 -10.36 19.66
CA CYS A 387 -5.50 -11.82 19.76
C CYS A 387 -5.29 -12.49 18.40
N LEU A 388 -5.96 -12.02 17.35
CA LEU A 388 -5.79 -12.55 15.99
C LEU A 388 -4.34 -12.45 15.50
N THR A 389 -3.62 -11.37 15.85
CA THR A 389 -2.19 -11.22 15.47
C THR A 389 -1.32 -12.34 16.00
N VAL A 390 -1.57 -12.79 17.21
CA VAL A 390 -0.85 -13.89 17.84
C VAL A 390 -1.28 -15.23 17.26
N LEU A 391 -2.57 -15.41 16.98
CA LEU A 391 -3.09 -16.67 16.43
C LEU A 391 -2.51 -16.97 15.04
N TYR A 392 -2.48 -16.00 14.12
CA TYR A 392 -1.94 -16.26 12.79
C TYR A 392 -0.41 -16.37 12.78
N SER A 393 0.30 -15.65 13.66
CA SER A 393 1.77 -15.72 13.72
C SER A 393 2.24 -17.08 14.26
N MET A 394 1.55 -17.60 15.29
CA MET A 394 1.81 -18.94 15.81
C MET A 394 1.42 -20.00 14.79
N ARG A 395 0.27 -19.86 14.10
CA ARG A 395 -0.09 -20.77 13.00
C ARG A 395 1.03 -20.83 11.96
N PHE A 396 1.53 -19.67 11.54
CA PHE A 396 2.63 -19.57 10.57
C PHE A 396 3.89 -20.30 11.07
N SER A 397 4.34 -20.06 12.31
CA SER A 397 5.50 -20.75 12.86
C SER A 397 5.29 -22.26 13.02
N MET A 398 4.10 -22.70 13.46
CA MET A 398 3.82 -24.13 13.65
C MET A 398 3.86 -24.92 12.33
N TYR A 399 3.30 -24.39 11.23
CA TYR A 399 3.38 -25.07 9.92
C TYR A 399 4.81 -25.16 9.39
N ILE A 400 5.56 -24.06 9.42
CA ILE A 400 6.86 -23.97 8.72
C ILE A 400 8.00 -24.55 9.57
N ILE A 401 8.06 -24.16 10.84
CA ILE A 401 9.22 -24.41 11.71
C ILE A 401 9.10 -25.78 12.38
N TRP A 402 7.92 -26.06 12.93
CA TRP A 402 7.63 -27.25 13.74
C TRP A 402 6.77 -28.29 13.02
N GLY A 403 6.49 -28.08 11.73
CA GLY A 403 5.76 -29.04 10.91
C GLY A 403 6.53 -30.34 10.73
N ASN A 404 5.80 -31.46 10.69
CA ASN A 404 6.37 -32.78 10.44
C ASN A 404 7.08 -32.84 9.08
N GLU A 405 8.12 -33.67 8.99
CA GLU A 405 8.90 -33.85 7.77
C GLU A 405 7.99 -34.25 6.59
N SER A 406 8.03 -33.46 5.52
CA SER A 406 7.33 -33.80 4.28
C SER A 406 8.01 -34.98 3.60
N SER A 407 7.26 -35.75 2.81
CA SER A 407 7.77 -36.90 2.05
C SER A 407 8.78 -36.54 0.96
N GLU A 408 8.94 -35.26 0.62
CA GLU A 408 9.96 -34.80 -0.32
C GLU A 408 11.34 -34.74 0.33
N ILE A 409 12.32 -35.43 -0.29
CA ILE A 409 13.72 -35.44 0.15
C ILE A 409 14.41 -34.18 -0.37
N TYR A 410 14.71 -33.24 0.53
CA TYR A 410 15.46 -32.03 0.21
C TYR A 410 16.97 -32.29 0.31
N ASN A 411 17.67 -32.37 -0.83
CA ASN A 411 19.07 -32.80 -0.87
C ASN A 411 20.13 -31.68 -0.96
N ASN A 412 19.78 -30.39 -0.90
CA ASN A 412 20.79 -29.31 -1.00
C ASN A 412 20.31 -27.95 -0.45
N ILE A 413 19.63 -27.95 0.71
CA ILE A 413 19.21 -26.71 1.36
C ILE A 413 20.32 -26.26 2.31
N SER A 414 20.87 -25.06 2.10
CA SER A 414 21.87 -24.49 3.02
C SER A 414 21.68 -22.98 3.17
N ASP A 415 21.84 -22.49 4.40
CA ASP A 415 21.67 -21.08 4.78
C ASP A 415 22.96 -20.25 4.65
N MET A 416 23.95 -20.74 3.88
CA MET A 416 25.34 -20.27 3.94
C MET A 416 25.63 -19.02 3.08
N ASP A 417 24.66 -18.54 2.31
CA ASP A 417 24.84 -17.37 1.46
C ASP A 417 24.99 -16.10 2.30
N LYS A 418 26.24 -15.66 2.49
CA LYS A 418 26.60 -14.45 3.25
C LYS A 418 25.84 -13.20 2.81
N LYS A 419 25.52 -13.10 1.51
CA LYS A 419 24.76 -11.98 0.93
C LYS A 419 23.29 -11.96 1.38
N MET A 420 22.67 -13.11 1.63
CA MET A 420 21.34 -13.16 2.23
C MET A 420 21.42 -12.98 3.75
N PHE A 421 22.40 -13.59 4.40
CA PHE A 421 22.57 -13.55 5.85
C PHE A 421 22.83 -12.13 6.40
N PHE A 422 23.73 -11.38 5.77
CA PHE A 422 24.12 -10.04 6.23
C PHE A 422 22.94 -9.05 6.38
N PRO A 423 22.09 -8.80 5.36
CA PRO A 423 20.97 -7.88 5.49
C PRO A 423 19.92 -8.36 6.50
N MET A 424 19.70 -9.67 6.62
CA MET A 424 18.82 -10.23 7.65
C MET A 424 19.36 -9.92 9.05
N SER A 425 20.66 -10.14 9.29
CA SER A 425 21.29 -9.88 10.60
C SER A 425 21.21 -8.41 11.03
N MET A 426 21.36 -7.47 10.08
CA MET A 426 21.22 -6.03 10.35
C MET A 426 19.82 -5.66 10.82
N LEU A 427 18.78 -6.25 10.22
CA LEU A 427 17.40 -5.96 10.58
C LEU A 427 16.94 -6.67 11.86
N VAL A 428 17.56 -7.80 12.22
CA VAL A 428 17.33 -8.47 13.51
C VAL A 428 17.72 -7.56 14.67
N MET A 429 18.85 -6.85 14.57
CA MET A 429 19.24 -5.87 15.59
C MET A 429 18.19 -4.77 15.76
N GLY A 430 17.58 -4.32 14.66
CA GLY A 430 16.46 -3.37 14.69
C GLY A 430 15.19 -3.95 15.35
N ALA A 431 14.87 -5.22 15.11
CA ALA A 431 13.72 -5.88 15.73
C ALA A 431 13.90 -6.13 17.24
N LEU A 432 15.14 -6.34 17.69
CA LEU A 432 15.48 -6.53 19.11
C LEU A 432 15.56 -5.20 19.87
N TRP A 433 16.39 -4.27 19.40
CA TRP A 433 16.76 -3.08 20.16
C TRP A 433 16.14 -1.78 19.62
N GLY A 434 15.61 -1.78 18.39
CA GLY A 434 15.14 -0.56 17.74
C GLY A 434 14.04 0.15 18.53
N GLY A 435 13.09 -0.58 19.13
CA GLY A 435 12.03 0.03 19.93
C GLY A 435 12.56 0.78 21.15
N TRP A 436 13.47 0.15 21.90
CA TRP A 436 14.12 0.76 23.07
C TRP A 436 14.95 2.00 22.67
N ILE A 437 15.78 1.87 21.62
CA ILE A 437 16.61 2.98 21.11
C ILE A 437 15.74 4.18 20.70
N PHE A 438 14.67 3.94 19.94
CA PHE A 438 13.79 5.04 19.51
C PHE A 438 13.06 5.70 20.67
N GLN A 439 12.62 4.93 21.67
CA GLN A 439 11.96 5.49 22.84
C GLN A 439 12.89 6.36 23.69
N GLU A 440 14.17 5.97 23.82
CA GLU A 440 15.15 6.77 24.55
C GLU A 440 15.60 8.01 23.77
N LEU A 441 15.78 7.89 22.45
CA LEU A 441 16.19 9.02 21.61
C LEU A 441 15.11 10.09 21.48
N PHE A 442 13.83 9.69 21.41
CA PHE A 442 12.73 10.60 21.17
C PHE A 442 11.83 10.74 22.40
N SER A 443 12.03 11.82 23.14
CA SER A 443 11.18 12.18 24.29
C SER A 443 9.69 12.29 23.94
N LEU A 444 9.38 12.65 22.69
CA LEU A 444 8.02 12.78 22.15
C LEU A 444 7.24 11.46 22.07
N PHE A 445 7.93 10.31 22.16
CA PHE A 445 7.28 9.00 22.19
C PHE A 445 6.91 8.55 23.59
N ASN A 446 7.39 9.23 24.63
CA ASN A 446 7.02 8.90 26.00
C ASN A 446 5.73 9.64 26.37
N MET A 447 4.63 8.89 26.45
CA MET A 447 3.36 9.38 26.98
C MET A 447 3.07 8.68 28.30
N ASP A 448 2.86 9.46 29.35
CA ASP A 448 2.52 8.94 30.67
C ASP A 448 1.03 8.58 30.71
N ILE A 449 0.73 7.28 30.70
CA ILE A 449 -0.64 6.76 30.81
C ILE A 449 -0.86 6.26 32.24
N TYR A 450 -1.75 6.91 32.99
CA TYR A 450 -2.13 6.48 34.33
C TYR A 450 -3.28 5.47 34.25
N MET A 451 -3.00 4.21 34.60
CA MET A 451 -3.98 3.12 34.54
C MET A 451 -3.81 2.15 35.73
N PRO A 452 -4.89 1.49 36.19
CA PRO A 452 -4.78 0.48 37.24
C PRO A 452 -4.05 -0.77 36.72
N ILE A 453 -3.33 -1.46 37.63
CA ILE A 453 -2.49 -2.62 37.30
C ILE A 453 -3.24 -3.73 36.54
N ILE A 454 -4.52 -3.94 36.87
CA ILE A 454 -5.36 -4.94 36.19
C ILE A 454 -5.48 -4.60 34.72
N MET A 455 -5.78 -3.35 34.37
CA MET A 455 -5.92 -2.93 32.97
C MET A 455 -4.60 -3.03 32.22
N LYS A 456 -3.46 -2.74 32.88
CA LYS A 456 -2.13 -2.79 32.25
C LYS A 456 -1.79 -4.23 31.86
N LEU A 457 -2.13 -5.19 32.71
CA LEU A 457 -1.82 -6.59 32.45
C LEU A 457 -2.76 -7.25 31.42
N ILE A 458 -3.91 -6.66 31.09
CA ILE A 458 -4.88 -7.25 30.14
C ILE A 458 -4.21 -7.65 28.82
N VAL A 459 -3.40 -6.77 28.23
CA VAL A 459 -2.77 -7.03 26.92
C VAL A 459 -1.83 -8.23 27.00
N SER A 460 -0.97 -8.28 28.03
CA SER A 460 -0.06 -9.40 28.26
C SER A 460 -0.80 -10.73 28.49
N PHE A 461 -1.90 -10.71 29.26
CA PHE A 461 -2.75 -11.88 29.47
C PHE A 461 -3.41 -12.35 28.17
N LEU A 462 -3.89 -11.42 27.32
CA LEU A 462 -4.48 -11.76 26.03
C LEU A 462 -3.45 -12.40 25.08
N ILE A 463 -2.21 -11.91 25.06
CA ILE A 463 -1.13 -12.51 24.28
C ILE A 463 -0.86 -13.94 24.78
N ILE A 464 -0.70 -14.16 26.09
CA ILE A 464 -0.45 -15.50 26.63
C ILE A 464 -1.63 -16.45 26.36
N PHE A 465 -2.86 -15.98 26.57
CA PHE A 465 -4.07 -16.76 26.32
C PHE A 465 -4.18 -17.19 24.85
N SER A 466 -3.93 -16.26 23.91
CA SER A 466 -3.95 -16.56 22.48
C SER A 466 -2.83 -17.50 22.04
N LEU A 467 -1.64 -17.41 22.63
CA LEU A 467 -0.56 -18.39 22.42
C LEU A 467 -1.00 -19.80 22.82
N ILE A 468 -1.53 -19.97 24.03
CA ILE A 468 -2.01 -21.27 24.54
C ILE A 468 -3.13 -21.82 23.66
N PHE A 469 -4.09 -20.95 23.29
CA PHE A 469 -5.18 -21.31 22.39
C PHE A 469 -4.65 -21.81 21.05
N SER A 470 -3.70 -21.10 20.42
CA SER A 470 -3.14 -21.48 19.11
C SER A 470 -2.48 -22.86 19.13
N ILE A 471 -1.71 -23.18 20.18
CA ILE A 471 -1.04 -24.48 20.34
C ILE A 471 -2.07 -25.58 20.55
N GLY A 472 -3.10 -25.34 21.37
CA GLY A 472 -4.16 -26.32 21.62
C GLY A 472 -5.00 -26.68 20.38
N PHE A 473 -5.13 -25.78 19.41
CA PHE A 473 -5.77 -26.08 18.11
C PHE A 473 -4.89 -26.92 17.19
N TRP A 474 -3.57 -26.78 17.29
CA TRP A 474 -2.62 -27.54 16.47
C TRP A 474 -2.64 -29.03 16.82
N ASP A 475 -2.52 -29.35 18.11
CA ASP A 475 -2.42 -30.74 18.58
C ASP A 475 -3.67 -31.58 18.24
N LYS A 476 -4.82 -30.92 18.07
CA LYS A 476 -6.07 -31.61 17.74
C LYS A 476 -6.18 -32.02 16.28
N GLY A 477 -5.18 -31.71 15.42
CA GLY A 477 -4.84 -32.37 14.15
C GLY A 477 -5.88 -32.37 13.02
N ASP A 478 -7.15 -32.62 13.31
CA ASP A 478 -8.19 -32.96 12.37
C ASP A 478 -9.57 -32.55 12.91
N ILE A 479 -9.74 -31.30 13.37
CA ILE A 479 -11.10 -30.76 13.41
C ILE A 479 -11.48 -30.43 11.97
N SER A 480 -11.91 -31.45 11.23
CA SER A 480 -12.49 -31.38 9.91
C SER A 480 -13.86 -30.69 9.98
N VAL A 481 -13.91 -29.44 10.43
CA VAL A 481 -15.12 -28.66 10.27
C VAL A 481 -15.26 -28.41 8.78
N LYS A 482 -16.37 -28.88 8.20
CA LYS A 482 -16.81 -28.54 6.83
C LYS A 482 -17.14 -27.05 6.75
N LEU A 483 -16.15 -26.19 6.93
CA LEU A 483 -16.21 -24.73 6.82
C LEU A 483 -16.04 -24.30 5.36
N GLY A 484 -16.51 -25.08 4.38
CA GLY A 484 -16.26 -24.79 2.96
C GLY A 484 -16.62 -23.35 2.57
N LEU A 485 -17.79 -22.87 3.03
CA LEU A 485 -18.24 -21.50 2.77
C LEU A 485 -17.40 -20.46 3.53
N LEU A 486 -17.16 -20.64 4.83
CA LEU A 486 -16.40 -19.70 5.66
C LEU A 486 -14.93 -19.62 5.21
N ASN A 487 -14.34 -20.75 4.87
CA ASN A 487 -13.00 -20.83 4.28
C ASN A 487 -12.95 -20.09 2.95
N TYR A 488 -13.97 -20.24 2.10
CA TYR A 488 -14.04 -19.56 0.81
C TYR A 488 -14.23 -18.04 0.95
N VAL A 489 -15.08 -17.60 1.88
CA VAL A 489 -15.30 -16.16 2.17
C VAL A 489 -14.02 -15.52 2.70
N ASN A 490 -13.33 -16.17 3.64
CA ASN A 490 -12.14 -15.61 4.26
C ASN A 490 -10.90 -15.72 3.36
N SER A 491 -10.77 -16.75 2.52
CA SER A 491 -9.69 -16.81 1.53
C SER A 491 -9.88 -15.80 0.39
N SER A 492 -11.12 -15.43 0.07
CA SER A 492 -11.42 -14.40 -0.94
C SER A 492 -11.46 -12.97 -0.40
N MET A 493 -10.97 -12.73 0.84
CA MET A 493 -10.96 -11.41 1.47
C MET A 493 -12.34 -10.76 1.53
N TRP A 494 -13.33 -11.50 2.02
CA TRP A 494 -14.73 -11.09 2.10
C TRP A 494 -15.27 -10.59 0.75
N PHE A 495 -14.76 -11.15 -0.34
CA PHE A 495 -15.10 -10.76 -1.72
C PHE A 495 -14.85 -9.29 -2.04
N MET A 496 -14.00 -8.58 -1.28
CA MET A 496 -13.76 -7.14 -1.48
C MET A 496 -13.26 -6.81 -2.88
N SER A 497 -12.38 -7.65 -3.45
CA SER A 497 -11.91 -7.49 -4.83
C SER A 497 -13.07 -7.59 -5.83
N SER A 498 -13.92 -8.60 -5.71
CA SER A 498 -15.07 -8.80 -6.57
C SER A 498 -16.18 -7.77 -6.37
N PHE A 499 -16.42 -7.30 -5.14
CA PHE A 499 -17.42 -6.28 -4.86
C PHE A 499 -17.05 -4.92 -5.46
N ILE A 500 -15.77 -4.57 -5.47
CA ILE A 500 -15.32 -3.29 -6.02
C ILE A 500 -15.14 -3.41 -7.53
N CYS A 501 -14.34 -4.38 -8.00
CA CYS A 501 -13.93 -4.38 -9.39
C CYS A 501 -15.01 -4.92 -10.35
N ASN A 502 -15.67 -6.04 -10.04
CA ASN A 502 -16.53 -6.71 -11.01
C ASN A 502 -17.82 -5.92 -11.35
N PRO A 503 -18.63 -5.45 -10.40
CA PRO A 503 -19.86 -4.74 -10.74
C PRO A 503 -19.55 -3.39 -11.39
N LEU A 504 -18.49 -2.68 -10.95
CA LEU A 504 -18.06 -1.45 -11.59
C LEU A 504 -17.64 -1.71 -13.05
N LEU A 505 -16.76 -2.68 -13.30
CA LEU A 505 -16.29 -2.97 -14.66
C LEU A 505 -17.41 -3.43 -15.60
N VAL A 506 -18.29 -4.33 -15.14
CA VAL A 506 -19.42 -4.81 -15.94
C VAL A 506 -20.43 -3.68 -16.19
N GLY A 507 -20.72 -2.89 -15.18
CA GLY A 507 -21.60 -1.72 -15.29
C GLY A 507 -21.07 -0.69 -16.29
N PHE A 508 -19.82 -0.23 -16.10
CA PHE A 508 -19.18 0.73 -17.01
C PHE A 508 -19.03 0.18 -18.43
N LYS A 509 -18.69 -1.10 -18.61
CA LYS A 509 -18.63 -1.73 -19.93
C LYS A 509 -19.98 -1.71 -20.64
N LYS A 510 -21.08 -1.94 -19.90
CA LYS A 510 -22.43 -1.89 -20.48
C LYS A 510 -22.80 -0.46 -20.89
N VAL A 511 -22.50 0.53 -20.04
CA VAL A 511 -22.80 1.95 -20.30
C VAL A 511 -21.98 2.50 -21.46
N THR A 512 -20.68 2.18 -21.52
CA THR A 512 -19.79 2.58 -22.62
C THR A 512 -20.22 1.95 -23.94
N ASN A 513 -20.55 0.65 -23.96
CA ASN A 513 -21.05 0.02 -25.17
C ASN A 513 -22.43 0.56 -25.60
N SER A 514 -23.31 0.89 -24.66
CA SER A 514 -24.59 1.50 -25.02
C SER A 514 -24.43 2.90 -25.56
N SER A 515 -23.56 3.72 -24.96
CA SER A 515 -23.30 5.10 -25.42
C SER A 515 -22.61 5.11 -26.79
N LEU A 516 -21.61 4.25 -27.02
CA LEU A 516 -20.99 4.10 -28.34
C LEU A 516 -22.02 3.73 -29.42
N LYS A 517 -22.95 2.81 -29.12
CA LYS A 517 -23.96 2.38 -30.08
C LYS A 517 -25.06 3.41 -30.32
N SER A 518 -25.54 4.08 -29.27
CA SER A 518 -26.67 5.00 -29.37
C SER A 518 -26.23 6.39 -29.81
N LEU A 519 -25.13 6.92 -29.27
CA LEU A 519 -24.66 8.27 -29.57
C LEU A 519 -23.75 8.26 -30.80
N ASP A 520 -22.57 7.65 -30.69
CA ASP A 520 -21.51 7.78 -31.70
C ASP A 520 -21.88 7.10 -33.02
N MET A 521 -22.26 5.82 -32.98
CA MET A 521 -22.70 5.07 -34.17
C MET A 521 -24.19 5.28 -34.51
N GLY A 522 -24.92 6.04 -33.71
CA GLY A 522 -26.36 6.22 -33.84
C GLY A 522 -26.71 7.66 -34.17
N TRP A 523 -27.09 8.43 -33.14
CA TRP A 523 -27.59 9.79 -33.30
C TRP A 523 -26.60 10.73 -34.00
N PHE A 524 -25.29 10.62 -33.73
CA PHE A 524 -24.30 11.48 -34.40
C PHE A 524 -24.11 11.13 -35.87
N GLU A 525 -24.26 9.86 -36.29
CA GLU A 525 -24.24 9.49 -37.72
C GLU A 525 -25.51 9.96 -38.45
N ILE A 526 -26.68 9.83 -37.78
CA ILE A 526 -27.97 10.28 -38.31
C ILE A 526 -28.02 11.80 -38.43
N LEU A 527 -27.54 12.55 -37.44
CA LEU A 527 -27.50 14.01 -37.49
C LEU A 527 -26.35 14.54 -38.36
N GLY A 528 -25.26 13.79 -38.47
CA GLY A 528 -24.09 14.14 -39.25
C GLY A 528 -24.15 13.59 -40.68
N GLY A 529 -23.18 12.74 -41.03
CA GLY A 529 -22.89 12.36 -42.40
C GLY A 529 -24.02 11.61 -43.12
N GLN A 530 -24.65 10.62 -42.48
CA GLN A 530 -25.69 9.81 -43.13
C GLN A 530 -26.98 10.59 -43.33
N GLY A 531 -27.35 11.43 -42.36
CA GLY A 531 -28.50 12.32 -42.49
C GLY A 531 -28.33 13.31 -43.63
N ILE A 532 -27.19 13.99 -43.69
CA ILE A 532 -26.89 14.94 -44.77
C ILE A 532 -26.85 14.23 -46.12
N PHE A 533 -26.27 13.04 -46.21
CA PHE A 533 -26.28 12.26 -47.45
C PHE A 533 -27.70 11.89 -47.90
N ASN A 534 -28.55 11.43 -46.98
CA ASN A 534 -29.94 11.10 -47.29
C ASN A 534 -30.75 12.34 -47.70
N LEU A 535 -30.53 13.48 -47.04
CA LEU A 535 -31.15 14.75 -47.42
C LEU A 535 -30.69 15.17 -48.82
N ASN A 536 -29.40 15.11 -49.11
CA ASN A 536 -28.87 15.42 -50.44
C ASN A 536 -29.46 14.50 -51.51
N LYS A 537 -29.57 13.20 -51.23
CA LYS A 537 -30.21 12.25 -52.14
C LYS A 537 -31.67 12.61 -52.44
N LEU A 538 -32.43 13.03 -51.42
CA LEU A 538 -33.80 13.51 -51.59
C LEU A 538 -33.85 14.79 -52.44
N PHE A 539 -32.96 15.75 -52.20
CA PHE A 539 -32.86 16.97 -53.02
C PHE A 539 -32.53 16.65 -54.49
N PHE A 540 -31.59 15.75 -54.75
CA PHE A 540 -31.25 15.33 -56.11
C PHE A 540 -32.43 14.66 -56.82
N PHE A 541 -33.20 13.82 -56.12
CA PHE A 541 -34.39 13.19 -56.71
C PHE A 541 -35.47 14.22 -57.10
N VAL A 542 -35.69 15.23 -56.26
CA VAL A 542 -36.62 16.32 -56.59
C VAL A 542 -36.13 17.11 -57.81
N LEU A 543 -34.84 17.45 -57.86
CA LEU A 543 -34.26 18.17 -59.01
C LEU A 543 -34.38 17.39 -60.32
N GLU A 544 -34.16 16.07 -60.28
CA GLU A 544 -34.31 15.19 -61.45
C GLU A 544 -35.75 15.18 -61.98
N TYR A 545 -36.74 15.13 -61.08
CA TYR A 545 -38.15 15.19 -61.47
C TYR A 545 -38.54 16.52 -62.12
N TRP A 546 -38.06 17.65 -61.58
CA TRP A 546 -38.30 18.97 -62.17
C TRP A 546 -37.65 19.10 -63.55
N LEU A 547 -36.42 18.59 -63.71
CA LEU A 547 -35.76 18.56 -65.02
C LEU A 547 -36.58 17.77 -66.04
N MET A 548 -37.09 16.59 -65.68
CA MET A 548 -37.93 15.79 -66.57
C MET A 548 -39.24 16.51 -66.96
N LEU A 549 -39.88 17.21 -66.01
CA LEU A 549 -41.07 18.03 -66.32
C LEU A 549 -40.75 19.17 -67.28
N THR A 550 -39.67 19.92 -67.03
CA THR A 550 -39.28 21.03 -67.93
C THR A 550 -38.96 20.51 -69.33
N PHE A 551 -38.26 19.38 -69.44
CA PHE A 551 -37.96 18.75 -70.72
C PHE A 551 -39.22 18.33 -71.47
N ASN A 552 -40.20 17.73 -70.78
CA ASN A 552 -41.49 17.39 -71.37
C ASN A 552 -42.26 18.64 -71.84
N CYS A 553 -42.24 19.73 -71.06
CA CYS A 553 -42.84 21.00 -71.49
C CYS A 553 -42.16 21.59 -72.73
N TYR A 554 -40.82 21.57 -72.80
CA TYR A 554 -40.08 22.01 -73.99
C TYR A 554 -40.41 21.16 -75.22
N LEU A 555 -40.51 19.83 -75.07
CA LEU A 555 -40.93 18.94 -76.15
C LEU A 555 -42.35 19.25 -76.64
N ILE A 556 -43.31 19.49 -75.73
CA ILE A 556 -44.68 19.86 -76.09
C ILE A 556 -44.68 21.19 -76.86
N ILE A 557 -43.96 22.21 -76.37
CA ILE A 557 -43.84 23.50 -77.06
C ILE A 557 -43.21 23.33 -78.45
N PHE A 558 -42.16 22.53 -78.57
CA PHE A 558 -41.51 22.26 -79.85
C PHE A 558 -42.45 21.57 -80.86
N ILE A 559 -43.24 20.59 -80.40
CA ILE A 559 -44.26 19.93 -81.22
C ILE A 559 -45.34 20.94 -81.66
N PHE A 560 -45.81 21.81 -80.77
CA PHE A 560 -46.76 22.88 -81.14
C PHE A 560 -46.18 23.83 -82.19
N PHE A 561 -44.91 24.21 -82.08
CA PHE A 561 -44.25 25.03 -83.11
C PHE A 561 -44.18 24.32 -84.46
N ILE A 562 -43.88 23.02 -84.49
CA ILE A 562 -43.88 22.24 -85.73
C ILE A 562 -45.27 22.14 -86.36
N ILE A 563 -46.32 22.02 -85.56
CA ILE A 563 -47.71 21.95 -86.06
C ILE A 563 -48.18 23.32 -86.62
N TYR A 564 -47.62 24.42 -86.13
CA TYR A 564 -48.02 25.77 -86.55
C TYR A 564 -47.28 26.27 -87.81
N ILE A 565 -46.14 25.65 -88.16
CA ILE A 565 -45.37 25.88 -89.40
C ILE A 565 -45.91 24.97 -90.49
#